data_AF-A0A1D7XTJ3-F1
#
_entry.id   AF-A0A1D7XTJ3-F1
#
_cell.length_a   1.000
_cell.length_b   1.000
_cell.length_c   1.000
_cell.angle_alpha   90.00
_cell.angle_beta   90.00
_cell.angle_gamma   90.00
#
_symmetry.space_group_name_H-M   'P 1'
#
loop_
_entity.id
_entity.type
_entity.pdbx_description
1 polymer ?
#
loop_
_entity_poly.entity_id
_entity_poly.type
_entity_poly.pdbx_seq_one_letter_code
_entity_poly.pdbx_strand_id
1 'polypeptide(L)'
;MRDYDKSNNPLPFSEIDAYSDKFNAETVINRMIEGLGFRYYWATDGLRDIDLSYKPSDDSRSSLDVLQHIYGLTEMVIFAFQNKEYPTETKYEMSFTEYRTETLLNLKKMSDMLIEELKISEVSVKINFGGQSMAFPFWNAINGPLSDAIWHTGQIASNRRASGNPFNSKAQVFLGKLM
;
A
#
# COMPACT_ATOMS: atom_id res chain seq x y z
N MET A 1 13.94 13.63 19.60
CA MET A 1 12.97 12.69 20.20
C MET A 1 11.60 13.31 19.97
N ARG A 2 10.91 12.92 18.90
CA ARG A 2 9.53 13.39 18.67
C ARG A 2 8.63 12.34 19.28
N ASP A 3 7.85 12.77 20.27
CA ASP A 3 6.79 11.98 20.87
C ASP A 3 5.77 11.65 19.78
N TYR A 4 5.73 10.38 19.37
CA TYR A 4 4.60 9.87 18.60
C TYR A 4 3.44 9.70 19.58
N ASP A 5 2.47 10.58 19.44
CA ASP A 5 1.15 10.45 20.00
C ASP A 5 0.62 9.06 19.63
N LYS A 6 0.39 8.20 20.64
CA LYS A 6 -0.35 6.94 20.47
C LYS A 6 -1.79 7.31 20.18
N SER A 7 -2.08 7.77 18.97
CA SER A 7 -3.45 7.89 18.51
C SER A 7 -4.02 6.47 18.54
N ASN A 8 -4.94 6.24 19.47
CA ASN A 8 -5.60 4.96 19.71
C ASN A 8 -6.66 4.69 18.62
N ASN A 9 -6.46 5.24 17.43
CA ASN A 9 -7.36 5.08 16.29
C ASN A 9 -7.00 3.77 15.59
N PRO A 10 -7.98 2.91 15.29
CA PRO A 10 -7.71 1.71 14.54
C PRO A 10 -7.15 2.09 13.16
N LEU A 11 -6.06 1.42 12.76
CA LEU A 11 -5.52 1.59 11.41
C LEU A 11 -6.61 1.21 10.37
N PRO A 12 -6.68 1.90 9.23
CA PRO A 12 -7.72 1.66 8.24
C PRO A 12 -7.59 0.29 7.58
N PHE A 13 -8.65 -0.16 6.93
CA PHE A 13 -8.72 -1.41 6.15
C PHE A 13 -8.65 -2.73 6.94
N SER A 14 -8.91 -2.72 8.25
CA SER A 14 -9.26 -3.96 8.95
C SER A 14 -10.53 -4.60 8.35
N GLU A 15 -11.43 -3.76 7.82
CA GLU A 15 -12.58 -4.08 6.97
C GLU A 15 -12.69 -3.02 5.85
N ILE A 16 -13.44 -3.33 4.78
CA ILE A 16 -13.75 -2.41 3.68
C ILE A 16 -15.23 -2.01 3.78
N ASP A 17 -15.50 -0.74 3.50
CA ASP A 17 -16.85 -0.18 3.50
C ASP A 17 -17.75 -0.76 2.39
N ALA A 18 -19.04 -0.42 2.49
CA ALA A 18 -20.04 -0.78 1.50
C ALA A 18 -19.64 -0.34 0.09
N TYR A 19 -20.19 -1.01 -0.92
CA TYR A 19 -19.95 -0.66 -2.31
C TYR A 19 -20.43 0.76 -2.63
N SER A 20 -19.75 1.44 -3.55
CA SER A 20 -20.28 2.67 -4.13
C SER A 20 -21.56 2.38 -4.93
N ASP A 21 -22.53 3.29 -4.88
CA ASP A 21 -23.72 3.24 -5.74
C ASP A 21 -23.40 3.53 -7.21
N LYS A 22 -22.18 4.00 -7.51
CA LYS A 22 -21.68 4.27 -8.86
C LYS A 22 -20.67 3.21 -9.26
N PHE A 23 -20.70 2.81 -10.53
CA PHE A 23 -19.69 1.94 -11.15
C PHE A 23 -19.03 2.68 -12.32
N ASN A 24 -17.93 3.38 -12.02
CA ASN A 24 -17.14 4.20 -12.94
C ASN A 24 -15.64 4.02 -12.67
N ALA A 25 -14.79 4.75 -13.40
CA ALA A 25 -13.35 4.53 -13.32
C ALA A 25 -12.79 4.83 -11.91
N GLU A 26 -13.20 5.93 -11.28
CA GLU A 26 -12.77 6.33 -9.94
C GLU A 26 -13.19 5.32 -8.88
N THR A 27 -14.45 4.86 -8.91
CA THR A 27 -15.00 3.89 -7.95
C THR A 27 -14.39 2.49 -8.12
N VAL A 28 -14.08 2.09 -9.35
CA VAL A 28 -13.36 0.83 -9.63
C VAL A 28 -11.94 0.90 -9.07
N ILE A 29 -11.19 1.97 -9.35
CA ILE A 29 -9.84 2.16 -8.81
C ILE A 29 -9.87 2.26 -7.28
N ASN A 30 -10.85 2.97 -6.71
CA ASN A 30 -11.04 3.02 -5.26
C ASN A 30 -11.22 1.61 -4.67
N ARG A 31 -12.10 0.79 -5.24
CA ARG A 31 -12.33 -0.58 -4.77
C ARG A 31 -11.08 -1.46 -4.90
N MET A 32 -10.23 -1.23 -5.91
CA MET A 32 -8.92 -1.90 -6.03
C MET A 32 -7.97 -1.48 -4.89
N ILE A 33 -7.92 -0.18 -4.56
CA ILE A 33 -7.12 0.37 -3.46
C ILE A 33 -7.61 -0.16 -2.11
N GLU A 34 -8.91 -0.17 -1.86
CA GLU A 34 -9.52 -0.76 -0.67
C GLU A 34 -9.17 -2.25 -0.54
N GLY A 35 -9.23 -2.99 -1.65
CA GLY A 35 -8.83 -4.40 -1.72
C GLY A 35 -7.35 -4.63 -1.42
N LEU A 36 -6.47 -3.75 -1.89
CA LEU A 36 -5.04 -3.74 -1.53
C LEU A 36 -4.87 -3.43 -0.05
N GLY A 37 -5.53 -2.39 0.47
CA GLY A 37 -5.51 -1.99 1.87
C GLY A 37 -5.88 -3.13 2.81
N PHE A 38 -6.98 -3.84 2.52
CA PHE A 38 -7.42 -4.98 3.35
C PHE A 38 -6.42 -6.13 3.35
N ARG A 39 -5.90 -6.48 2.17
CA ARG A 39 -4.88 -7.53 2.04
C ARG A 39 -3.61 -7.15 2.80
N TYR A 40 -3.16 -5.91 2.64
CA TYR A 40 -1.95 -5.41 3.29
C TYR A 40 -2.14 -5.33 4.81
N TYR A 41 -3.28 -4.83 5.30
CA TYR A 41 -3.60 -4.80 6.71
C TYR A 41 -3.41 -6.18 7.35
N TRP A 42 -4.08 -7.20 6.79
CA TRP A 42 -4.04 -8.55 7.35
C TRP A 42 -2.75 -9.30 7.04
N ALA A 43 -2.04 -8.97 5.96
CA ALA A 43 -0.73 -9.54 5.69
C ALA A 43 0.31 -9.06 6.70
N THR A 44 0.19 -7.81 7.17
CA THR A 44 1.16 -7.16 8.06
C THR A 44 0.78 -7.21 9.54
N ASP A 45 -0.48 -7.53 9.85
CA ASP A 45 -0.94 -7.62 11.22
C ASP A 45 -0.25 -8.78 11.97
N GLY A 46 0.33 -8.45 13.13
CA GLY A 46 1.01 -9.40 14.00
C GLY A 46 2.34 -9.94 13.46
N LEU A 47 2.99 -9.29 12.49
CA LEU A 47 4.35 -9.66 12.08
C LEU A 47 5.34 -9.45 13.23
N ARG A 48 6.25 -10.41 13.41
CA ARG A 48 7.32 -10.42 14.41
C ARG A 48 8.66 -10.18 13.73
N ASP A 49 9.71 -9.93 14.50
CA ASP A 49 11.08 -9.72 13.96
C ASP A 49 11.55 -10.89 13.08
N ILE A 50 11.22 -12.13 13.44
CA ILE A 50 11.53 -13.32 12.62
C ILE A 50 10.77 -13.32 11.29
N ASP A 51 9.56 -12.77 11.24
CA ASP A 51 8.77 -12.69 10.01
C ASP A 51 9.29 -11.55 9.11
N LEU A 52 9.70 -10.44 9.73
CA LEU A 52 10.28 -9.26 9.06
C LEU A 52 11.63 -9.57 8.41
N SER A 53 12.48 -10.31 9.12
CA SER A 53 13.81 -10.72 8.65
C SER A 53 13.79 -11.95 7.73
N TYR A 54 12.64 -12.62 7.58
CA TYR A 54 12.52 -13.83 6.77
C TYR A 54 12.84 -13.57 5.30
N LYS A 55 13.66 -14.47 4.71
CA LYS A 55 14.03 -14.50 3.30
C LYS A 55 13.77 -15.90 2.73
N PRO A 56 12.99 -16.03 1.63
CA PRO A 56 12.79 -17.32 0.95
C PRO A 56 14.07 -17.94 0.37
N SER A 57 15.04 -17.10 -0.02
CA SER A 57 16.34 -17.49 -0.58
C SER A 57 17.41 -16.42 -0.29
N ASP A 58 18.69 -16.75 -0.47
CA ASP A 58 19.81 -15.83 -0.17
C ASP A 58 19.77 -14.53 -1.00
N ASP A 59 19.27 -14.60 -2.24
CA ASP A 59 19.12 -13.47 -3.17
C ASP A 59 17.76 -12.75 -3.05
N SER A 60 16.83 -13.28 -2.28
CA SER A 60 15.51 -12.66 -2.09
C SER A 60 15.54 -11.42 -1.20
N ARG A 61 14.53 -10.56 -1.37
CA ARG A 61 14.19 -9.49 -0.42
C ARG A 61 13.63 -10.10 0.87
N SER A 62 14.00 -9.52 2.01
CA SER A 62 13.31 -9.83 3.28
C SER A 62 11.89 -9.28 3.27
N SER A 63 11.02 -9.76 4.17
CA SER A 63 9.67 -9.19 4.30
C SER A 63 9.70 -7.69 4.63
N LEU A 64 10.69 -7.23 5.40
CA LEU A 64 10.90 -5.80 5.67
C LEU A 64 11.27 -5.03 4.39
N ASP A 65 12.17 -5.56 3.55
CA ASP A 65 12.52 -4.92 2.27
C ASP A 65 11.29 -4.84 1.35
N VAL A 66 10.43 -5.85 1.35
CA VAL A 66 9.17 -5.86 0.60
C VAL A 66 8.19 -4.80 1.14
N LEU A 67 8.06 -4.66 2.46
CA LEU A 67 7.25 -3.61 3.10
C LEU A 67 7.71 -2.20 2.71
N GLN A 68 9.02 -1.97 2.73
CA GLN A 68 9.64 -0.69 2.33
C GLN A 68 9.35 -0.38 0.85
N HIS A 69 9.48 -1.38 -0.02
CA HIS A 69 9.15 -1.24 -1.43
C HIS A 69 7.67 -0.88 -1.63
N ILE A 70 6.74 -1.59 -0.99
CA ILE A 70 5.30 -1.29 -1.07
C ILE A 70 5.02 0.15 -0.62
N TYR A 71 5.62 0.59 0.49
CA TYR A 71 5.47 1.98 0.95
C TYR A 71 5.87 2.99 -0.13
N GLY A 72 7.05 2.82 -0.75
CA GLY A 72 7.51 3.68 -1.85
C GLY A 72 6.57 3.68 -3.06
N LEU A 73 5.96 2.53 -3.39
CA LEU A 73 4.93 2.46 -4.43
C LEU A 73 3.69 3.28 -4.07
N THR A 74 3.23 3.22 -2.82
CA THR A 74 2.09 4.03 -2.38
C THR A 74 2.40 5.53 -2.37
N GLU A 75 3.60 5.91 -1.94
CA GLU A 75 4.07 7.30 -2.00
C GLU A 75 4.05 7.84 -3.43
N MET A 76 4.57 7.06 -4.40
CA MET A 76 4.56 7.45 -5.80
C MET A 76 3.14 7.77 -6.33
N VAL A 77 2.13 6.99 -5.93
CA VAL A 77 0.73 7.24 -6.31
C VAL A 77 0.16 8.47 -5.59
N ILE A 78 0.47 8.67 -4.30
CA ILE A 78 0.08 9.88 -3.57
C ILE A 78 0.64 11.14 -4.25
N PHE A 79 1.90 11.10 -4.68
CA PHE A 79 2.51 12.22 -5.41
C PHE A 79 1.77 12.51 -6.72
N ALA A 80 1.44 11.47 -7.49
CA ALA A 80 0.64 11.62 -8.71
C ALA A 80 -0.74 12.25 -8.41
N PHE A 81 -1.45 11.78 -7.38
CA PHE A 81 -2.74 12.31 -6.97
C PHE A 81 -2.67 13.78 -6.53
N GLN A 82 -1.54 14.20 -5.96
CA GLN A 82 -1.28 15.59 -5.56
C GLN A 82 -0.69 16.44 -6.70
N ASN A 83 -0.59 15.90 -7.92
CA ASN A 83 0.06 16.53 -9.07
C ASN A 83 1.52 16.97 -8.79
N LYS A 84 2.23 16.20 -7.96
CA LYS A 84 3.63 16.41 -7.60
C LYS A 84 4.53 15.43 -8.34
N GLU A 85 5.80 15.80 -8.44
CA GLU A 85 6.86 14.94 -8.99
C GLU A 85 7.46 14.06 -7.88
N TYR A 86 7.41 12.74 -8.06
CA TYR A 86 7.98 11.78 -7.12
C TYR A 86 9.50 11.66 -7.30
N PRO A 87 10.33 11.92 -6.26
CA PRO A 87 11.77 11.75 -6.34
C PRO A 87 12.14 10.27 -6.16
N THR A 88 12.65 9.61 -7.20
CA THR A 88 12.91 8.15 -7.13
C THR A 88 14.09 7.77 -6.23
N GLU A 89 14.94 8.73 -5.88
CA GLU A 89 16.09 8.53 -5.00
C GLU A 89 15.74 8.68 -3.51
N THR A 90 14.47 8.94 -3.17
CA THR A 90 14.05 9.07 -1.78
C THR A 90 14.25 7.75 -1.03
N LYS A 91 15.07 7.82 0.01
CA LYS A 91 15.23 6.75 0.99
C LYS A 91 14.51 7.16 2.26
N TYR A 92 13.66 6.26 2.73
CA TYR A 92 12.96 6.41 4.00
C TYR A 92 13.66 5.51 5.00
N GLU A 93 13.96 6.03 6.19
CA GLU A 93 14.42 5.23 7.32
C GLU A 93 13.35 5.32 8.41
N MET A 94 12.51 4.28 8.48
CA MET A 94 11.40 4.21 9.41
C MET A 94 11.38 2.85 10.11
N SER A 95 10.73 2.79 11.26
CA SER A 95 10.41 1.52 11.92
C SER A 95 9.36 0.73 11.13
N PHE A 96 9.25 -0.57 11.40
CA PHE A 96 8.18 -1.41 10.85
C PHE A 96 6.79 -0.81 11.11
N THR A 97 6.53 -0.36 12.34
CA THR A 97 5.24 0.21 12.74
C THR A 97 4.91 1.47 11.92
N GLU A 98 5.90 2.32 11.65
CA GLU A 98 5.74 3.49 10.80
C GLU A 98 5.49 3.10 9.35
N TYR A 99 6.28 2.21 8.73
CA TYR A 99 6.00 1.73 7.37
C TYR A 99 4.58 1.17 7.23
N ARG A 100 4.15 0.34 8.19
CA ARG A 100 2.81 -0.24 8.18
C ARG A 100 1.74 0.84 8.27
N THR A 101 1.89 1.77 9.21
CA THR A 101 0.92 2.83 9.47
C THR A 101 0.81 3.77 8.27
N GLU A 102 1.95 4.30 7.80
CA GLU A 102 1.98 5.27 6.70
C GLU A 102 1.52 4.64 5.38
N THR A 103 1.84 3.37 5.12
CA THR A 103 1.31 2.68 3.93
C THR A 103 -0.23 2.60 3.96
N LEU A 104 -0.81 2.23 5.10
CA LEU A 104 -2.26 2.14 5.27
C LEU A 104 -2.92 3.53 5.20
N LEU A 105 -2.29 4.56 5.78
CA LEU A 105 -2.77 5.94 5.68
C LEU A 105 -2.68 6.49 4.26
N ASN A 106 -1.64 6.15 3.50
CA ASN A 106 -1.52 6.51 2.10
C ASN A 106 -2.65 5.89 1.28
N LEU A 107 -2.93 4.60 1.45
CA LEU A 107 -4.05 3.94 0.75
C LEU A 107 -5.40 4.58 1.13
N LYS A 108 -5.60 4.93 2.41
CA LYS A 108 -6.82 5.60 2.87
C LYS A 108 -6.96 6.97 2.24
N LYS A 109 -5.88 7.75 2.19
CA LYS A 109 -5.85 9.06 1.55
C LYS A 109 -6.13 8.98 0.06
N MET A 110 -5.60 7.98 -0.65
CA MET A 110 -5.96 7.77 -2.06
C MET A 110 -7.46 7.50 -2.23
N SER A 111 -8.02 6.64 -1.37
CA SER A 111 -9.44 6.33 -1.36
C SER A 111 -10.29 7.58 -1.14
N ASP A 112 -9.93 8.39 -0.14
CA ASP A 112 -10.62 9.64 0.19
C ASP A 112 -10.58 10.63 -0.96
N MET A 113 -9.42 10.81 -1.60
CA MET A 113 -9.30 11.70 -2.76
C MET A 113 -10.17 11.27 -3.94
N LEU A 114 -10.32 9.96 -4.17
CA LEU A 114 -11.21 9.44 -5.23
C LEU A 114 -12.70 9.65 -4.91
N ILE A 115 -13.06 9.65 -3.62
CA ILE A 115 -14.42 9.93 -3.16
C ILE A 115 -14.72 11.44 -3.22
N GLU A 116 -13.75 12.30 -2.90
CA GLU A 116 -13.83 13.77 -2.88
C GLU A 116 -13.71 14.44 -4.27
N GLU A 117 -13.96 13.70 -5.36
CA GLU A 117 -13.98 14.17 -6.76
C GLU A 117 -12.63 14.30 -7.50
N LEU A 118 -11.54 13.63 -7.05
CA LEU A 118 -10.36 13.47 -7.90
C LEU A 118 -10.71 12.73 -9.20
N LYS A 119 -10.47 13.37 -10.34
CA LYS A 119 -10.67 12.75 -11.66
C LYS A 119 -9.40 12.08 -12.14
N ILE A 120 -9.41 10.75 -12.25
CA ILE A 120 -8.21 10.01 -12.66
C ILE A 120 -7.77 10.37 -14.09
N SER A 121 -8.69 10.86 -14.93
CA SER A 121 -8.39 11.36 -16.28
C SER A 121 -7.49 12.59 -16.30
N GLU A 122 -7.42 13.34 -15.21
CA GLU A 122 -6.60 14.55 -15.06
C GLU A 122 -5.26 14.26 -14.35
N VAL A 123 -5.07 13.04 -13.84
CA VAL A 123 -3.88 12.63 -13.11
C VAL A 123 -2.77 12.22 -14.09
N SER A 124 -1.57 12.77 -13.87
CA SER A 124 -0.34 12.35 -14.54
C SER A 124 0.68 11.89 -13.51
N VAL A 125 1.37 10.78 -13.80
CA VAL A 125 2.45 10.27 -12.97
C VAL A 125 3.74 10.99 -13.36
N LYS A 126 4.28 11.80 -12.45
CA LYS A 126 5.53 12.54 -12.66
C LYS A 126 6.60 11.96 -11.77
N ILE A 127 7.75 11.62 -12.33
CA ILE A 127 8.90 11.08 -11.59
C ILE A 127 10.17 11.84 -11.94
N ASN A 128 11.02 12.04 -10.94
CA ASN A 128 12.36 12.56 -11.10
C ASN A 128 13.36 11.41 -10.91
N PHE A 129 14.04 11.02 -11.98
CA PHE A 129 15.06 9.96 -11.95
C PHE A 129 16.42 10.54 -12.33
N GLY A 130 17.35 10.60 -11.36
CA GLY A 130 18.68 11.13 -11.59
C GLY A 130 18.69 12.58 -12.09
N GLY A 131 17.76 13.41 -11.62
CA GLY A 131 17.59 14.80 -12.05
C GLY A 131 16.79 14.98 -13.34
N GLN A 132 16.33 13.90 -13.97
CA GLN A 132 15.50 13.95 -15.17
C GLN A 132 14.01 13.77 -14.83
N SER A 133 13.23 14.80 -15.14
CA SER A 133 11.78 14.77 -15.03
C SER A 133 11.15 13.97 -16.17
N MET A 134 10.31 13.01 -15.83
CA MET A 134 9.50 12.24 -16.77
C MET A 134 8.04 12.26 -16.36
N ALA A 135 7.14 12.29 -17.33
CA ALA A 135 5.70 12.28 -17.11
C ALA A 135 5.04 11.15 -17.90
N PHE A 136 4.11 10.45 -17.25
CA PHE A 136 3.39 9.30 -17.78
C PHE A 136 1.89 9.44 -17.52
N PRO A 137 1.03 8.84 -18.35
CA PRO A 137 -0.40 8.81 -18.08
C PRO A 137 -0.72 7.94 -16.85
N PHE A 138 -1.90 8.13 -16.26
CA PHE A 138 -2.33 7.38 -15.07
C PHE A 138 -2.34 5.85 -15.26
N TRP A 139 -2.46 5.36 -16.50
CA TRP A 139 -2.30 3.93 -16.83
C TRP A 139 -1.02 3.31 -16.24
N ASN A 140 0.06 4.08 -16.17
CA ASN A 140 1.32 3.62 -15.58
C ASN A 140 1.25 3.45 -14.05
N ALA A 141 0.39 4.20 -13.35
CA ALA A 141 0.13 3.97 -11.93
C ALA A 141 -0.58 2.64 -11.69
N ILE A 142 -1.51 2.27 -12.58
CA ILE A 142 -2.24 1.00 -12.53
C ILE A 142 -1.29 -0.17 -12.79
N ASN A 143 -0.52 -0.12 -13.88
CA ASN A 143 0.37 -1.21 -14.29
C ASN A 143 1.57 -1.38 -13.34
N GLY A 144 2.11 -0.26 -12.85
CA GLY A 144 3.23 -0.24 -11.93
C GLY A 144 2.76 -0.29 -10.48
N PRO A 145 2.80 0.84 -9.75
CA PRO A 145 2.74 0.84 -8.30
C PRO A 145 1.49 0.19 -7.69
N LEU A 146 0.29 0.35 -8.28
CA LEU A 146 -0.91 -0.26 -7.71
C LEU A 146 -0.93 -1.79 -7.85
N SER A 147 -0.65 -2.30 -9.05
CA SER A 147 -0.59 -3.75 -9.29
C SER A 147 0.59 -4.41 -8.58
N ASP A 148 1.76 -3.75 -8.59
CA ASP A 148 2.98 -4.24 -7.96
C ASP A 148 2.85 -4.28 -6.42
N ALA A 149 2.17 -3.31 -5.81
CA ALA A 149 1.85 -3.34 -4.38
C ALA A 149 0.97 -4.54 -3.99
N ILE A 150 -0.02 -4.90 -4.83
CA ILE A 150 -0.84 -6.10 -4.62
C ILE A 150 0.02 -7.36 -4.74
N TRP A 151 0.85 -7.44 -5.79
CA TRP A 151 1.73 -8.56 -6.04
C TRP A 151 2.70 -8.81 -4.87
N HIS A 152 3.34 -7.76 -4.37
CA HIS A 152 4.26 -7.80 -3.24
C HIS A 152 3.56 -8.07 -1.90
N THR A 153 2.32 -7.62 -1.72
CA THR A 153 1.53 -7.98 -0.53
C THR A 153 1.34 -9.50 -0.43
N GLY A 154 1.18 -10.19 -1.56
CA GLY A 154 1.15 -11.65 -1.62
C GLY A 154 2.44 -12.32 -1.13
N GLN A 155 3.59 -11.70 -1.40
CA GLN A 155 4.89 -12.20 -0.91
C GLN A 155 4.97 -12.12 0.62
N ILE A 156 4.52 -11.03 1.23
CA ILE A 156 4.46 -10.90 2.70
C ILE A 156 3.58 -12.01 3.30
N ALA A 157 2.41 -12.25 2.71
CA ALA A 157 1.49 -13.30 3.17
C ALA A 157 2.09 -14.72 3.06
N SER A 158 2.89 -14.98 2.01
CA SER A 158 3.61 -16.24 1.84
C SER A 158 4.77 -16.36 2.85
N ASN A 159 5.59 -15.32 2.96
CA ASN A 159 6.76 -15.27 3.85
C ASN A 159 6.37 -15.48 5.31
N ARG A 160 5.34 -14.79 5.79
CA ARG A 160 4.86 -14.96 7.18
C ARG A 160 4.40 -16.39 7.46
N ARG A 161 3.78 -17.07 6.47
CA ARG A 161 3.37 -18.47 6.60
C ARG A 161 4.61 -19.37 6.71
N ALA A 162 5.62 -19.12 5.88
CA ALA A 162 6.86 -19.88 5.89
C ALA A 162 7.69 -19.66 7.17
N SER A 163 7.60 -18.49 7.81
CA SER A 163 8.20 -18.19 9.12
C SER A 163 7.33 -18.62 10.32
N GLY A 164 6.26 -19.38 10.09
CA GLY A 164 5.42 -19.96 11.16
C GLY A 164 4.37 -19.03 11.74
N ASN A 165 4.03 -17.92 11.06
CA ASN A 165 2.98 -16.97 11.41
C ASN A 165 1.93 -16.88 10.28
N PRO A 166 0.99 -17.83 10.18
CA PRO A 166 0.04 -17.88 9.06
C PRO A 166 -0.89 -16.65 9.02
N PHE A 167 -1.34 -16.30 7.82
CA PHE A 167 -2.34 -15.26 7.58
C PHE A 167 -3.65 -15.54 8.34
N ASN A 168 -4.34 -14.49 8.81
CA ASN A 168 -5.57 -14.63 9.56
C ASN A 168 -6.68 -15.31 8.73
N SER A 169 -7.04 -16.55 9.09
CA SER A 169 -8.06 -17.34 8.37
C SER A 169 -9.47 -16.74 8.40
N LYS A 170 -9.74 -15.81 9.34
CA LYS A 170 -11.02 -15.09 9.43
C LYS A 170 -11.11 -13.92 8.45
N ALA A 171 -9.98 -13.42 7.94
CA ALA A 171 -9.95 -12.29 7.02
C ALA A 171 -10.38 -12.73 5.61
N GLN A 172 -11.62 -12.45 5.26
CA GLN A 172 -12.25 -12.91 4.03
C GLN A 172 -12.08 -11.91 2.90
N VAL A 173 -11.03 -12.10 2.10
CA VAL A 173 -10.61 -11.17 1.03
C VAL A 173 -11.66 -10.92 -0.05
N PHE A 174 -12.64 -11.83 -0.21
CA PHE A 174 -13.76 -11.64 -1.14
C PHE A 174 -14.80 -10.65 -0.59
N LEU A 175 -15.09 -10.74 0.72
CA LEU A 175 -16.09 -9.88 1.38
C LEU A 175 -15.48 -8.59 1.94
N GLY A 176 -14.16 -8.54 2.12
CA GLY A 176 -13.47 -7.39 2.71
C GLY A 176 -13.75 -7.22 4.21
N LYS A 177 -14.02 -8.29 4.95
CA LYS A 177 -14.30 -8.25 6.40
C LYS A 177 -13.90 -9.55 7.10
N LEU A 178 -13.99 -9.57 8.42
CA LEU A 178 -13.82 -10.79 9.21
C LEU A 178 -15.07 -11.70 9.14
N MET A 179 -14.86 -13.01 9.18
CA MET A 179 -15.90 -14.04 9.39
C MET A 179 -15.48 -15.06 10.45
#